data_AF-A0AAV1RQ13-F1
#
_entry.id   AF-A0AAV1RQ13-F1
#
_cell.length_a   1.000
_cell.length_b   1.000
_cell.length_c   1.000
_cell.angle_alpha   90.00
_cell.angle_beta   90.00
_cell.angle_gamma   90.00
#
_symmetry.space_group_name_H-M   'P 1'
#
loop_
_entity.id
_entity.type
_entity.pdbx_description
1 polymer ?
#
loop_
_entity_poly.entity_id
_entity_poly.type
_entity_poly.pdbx_seq_one_letter_code
_entity_poly.pdbx_strand_id
1 'polypeptide(L)'
;MDFMEDYEATVPLQSLQALGCHVDAVCPKKKAGDICPTAIHDFEGGQTYSEKPGHNFVLTASYKGLDASSYDALVIPGGRAPEYLALDGTVITLAKEFMHSKKPVASICHGQQILAAAGVLKGRKCSAYPAVKLNVVLGGATWLEPDPINRCYTDKNLVTGVAWPGHPEFVSQLMALLGIRKKVLLLCGDYMEDYEAMVPFQALQAYGIAVDAVCPGKKAGDCCRTAVQDSGSYYGYQHYTEKRGHNFSLNATFDEIDFDKYDGLAIPGGRAPEYLAMNESVLDCVRKFSDSGKPIAAICHAQLILAAAGLLKGRKCTAYRALGPVLIDAGAHWIEPKTMMDCVVDGNLITGVIYKAHPEYIRRFVKALGGKITGSDKRILFLCGDFMEDYEVTIPLQSLQALGCHVDAVCPNKKAGDFCPTAVHDFEGDQTYSEKPGHNFILTASYKGLDASSYDALVIPGGRSPEYLALDQTVIALVKEFMQSKKPVASICHGQQILAAAGVLKGRKCTAYPAVKLHVVLGGATWLEPDPIDRCYTDENLVTGAAWPGHPQFVSQLMALLGIRVSF
;
A
#
# COMPACT_ATOMS: atom_id res chain seq x y z
N MET A 1 -8.80 2.57 33.33
CA MET A 1 -7.87 3.05 32.31
C MET A 1 -7.35 4.46 32.62
N ASP A 2 -7.61 4.99 33.82
CA ASP A 2 -6.96 6.21 34.29
C ASP A 2 -5.45 6.05 34.22
N PHE A 3 -4.79 7.04 33.63
CA PHE A 3 -3.37 7.11 33.32
C PHE A 3 -2.85 6.01 32.39
N MET A 4 -3.69 5.50 31.48
CA MET A 4 -3.17 4.82 30.28
C MET A 4 -2.37 5.81 29.41
N GLU A 5 -1.41 5.30 28.64
CA GLU A 5 -0.62 6.16 27.75
C GLU A 5 -1.51 6.71 26.62
N ASP A 6 -1.43 8.02 26.38
CA ASP A 6 -2.36 8.76 25.53
C ASP A 6 -2.30 8.30 24.06
N TYR A 7 -1.10 8.18 23.51
CA TYR A 7 -0.89 7.69 22.15
C TYR A 7 -1.28 6.22 22.04
N GLU A 8 -0.95 5.39 23.03
CA GLU A 8 -1.23 3.94 23.01
C GLU A 8 -2.72 3.61 23.10
N ALA A 9 -3.53 4.53 23.63
CA ALA A 9 -4.99 4.43 23.61
C ALA A 9 -5.60 5.01 22.31
N THR A 10 -5.15 6.20 21.90
CA THR A 10 -5.77 6.96 20.81
C THR A 10 -5.41 6.45 19.43
N VAL A 11 -4.13 6.12 19.19
CA VAL A 11 -3.64 5.75 17.85
C VAL A 11 -4.25 4.42 17.39
N PRO A 12 -4.23 3.31 18.17
CA PRO A 12 -4.85 2.08 17.73
C PRO A 12 -6.36 2.22 17.51
N LEU A 13 -7.06 2.95 18.40
CA LEU A 13 -8.50 3.18 18.29
C LEU A 13 -8.86 3.91 16.99
N GLN A 14 -8.23 5.06 16.74
CA GLN A 14 -8.48 5.84 15.52
C GLN A 14 -8.07 5.09 14.26
N SER A 15 -6.95 4.37 14.31
CA SER A 15 -6.46 3.59 13.16
C SER A 15 -7.44 2.47 12.79
N LEU A 16 -7.91 1.69 13.77
CA LEU A 16 -8.88 0.62 13.54
C LEU A 16 -10.25 1.18 13.09
N GLN A 17 -10.71 2.29 13.68
CA GLN A 17 -11.95 2.96 13.25
C GLN A 17 -11.86 3.50 11.82
N ALA A 18 -10.71 4.08 11.42
CA ALA A 18 -10.48 4.54 10.06
C ALA A 18 -10.58 3.40 9.03
N LEU A 19 -10.22 2.19 9.45
CA LEU A 19 -10.31 0.95 8.67
C LEU A 19 -11.71 0.30 8.71
N GLY A 20 -12.69 0.95 9.33
CA GLY A 20 -14.07 0.46 9.41
C GLY A 20 -14.34 -0.52 10.55
N CYS A 21 -13.37 -0.76 11.45
CA CYS A 21 -13.62 -1.56 12.64
C CYS A 21 -14.53 -0.78 13.61
N HIS A 22 -15.49 -1.47 14.20
CA HIS A 22 -16.16 -0.96 15.39
C HIS A 22 -15.25 -1.19 16.60
N VAL A 23 -14.92 -0.12 17.34
CA VAL A 23 -14.00 -0.19 18.47
C VAL A 23 -14.67 0.37 19.71
N ASP A 24 -14.80 -0.48 20.73
CA ASP A 24 -15.33 -0.12 22.04
C ASP A 24 -14.19 0.12 23.03
N ALA A 25 -14.08 1.37 23.51
CA ALA A 25 -13.19 1.73 24.59
C ALA A 25 -13.94 1.63 25.92
N VAL A 26 -13.42 0.80 26.83
CA VAL A 26 -14.09 0.38 28.06
C VAL A 26 -13.14 0.44 29.25
N CYS A 27 -13.64 0.75 30.45
CA CYS A 27 -12.84 0.73 31.66
C CYS A 27 -13.64 0.09 32.80
N PRO A 28 -13.06 -0.83 33.59
CA PRO A 28 -13.72 -1.35 34.78
C PRO A 28 -14.24 -0.22 35.65
N LYS A 29 -15.45 -0.39 36.19
CA LYS A 29 -16.14 0.56 37.09
C LYS A 29 -16.53 1.90 36.44
N LYS A 30 -16.39 2.07 35.13
CA LYS A 30 -16.88 3.22 34.35
C LYS A 30 -17.88 2.80 33.28
N LYS A 31 -18.69 3.76 32.82
CA LYS A 31 -19.71 3.59 31.77
C LYS A 31 -19.38 4.40 30.53
N ALA A 32 -20.09 4.14 29.43
CA ALA A 32 -20.00 4.93 28.21
C ALA A 32 -20.20 6.43 28.49
N GLY A 33 -19.37 7.27 27.89
CA GLY A 33 -19.33 8.72 28.10
C GLY A 33 -18.50 9.18 29.31
N ASP A 34 -18.10 8.28 30.20
CA ASP A 34 -17.17 8.65 31.29
C ASP A 34 -15.76 8.91 30.73
N ILE A 35 -15.00 9.75 31.45
CA ILE A 35 -13.66 10.18 31.07
C ILE A 35 -12.61 9.36 31.82
N CYS A 36 -11.55 8.94 31.13
CA CYS A 36 -10.30 8.48 31.71
C CYS A 36 -9.21 9.53 31.45
N PRO A 37 -8.54 10.08 32.48
CA PRO A 37 -7.33 10.87 32.25
C PRO A 37 -6.26 9.97 31.63
N THR A 38 -5.49 10.46 30.67
CA THR A 38 -4.34 9.75 30.11
C THR A 38 -3.02 10.37 30.57
N ALA A 39 -1.93 9.65 30.32
CA ALA A 39 -0.57 10.08 30.59
C ALA A 39 0.22 10.15 29.26
N ILE A 40 1.09 11.14 29.11
CA ILE A 40 2.07 11.21 28.03
C ILE A 40 3.42 10.78 28.61
N HIS A 41 4.01 9.73 28.06
CA HIS A 41 5.32 9.23 28.46
C HIS A 41 6.37 9.58 27.39
N ASP A 42 7.25 10.52 27.73
CA ASP A 42 8.32 11.01 26.84
C ASP A 42 9.70 10.54 27.31
N PHE A 43 10.58 10.25 26.36
CA PHE A 43 11.97 9.82 26.63
C PHE A 43 12.95 10.99 26.45
N GLU A 44 13.01 11.87 27.45
CA GLU A 44 13.82 13.11 27.42
C GLU A 44 15.31 12.89 27.82
N GLY A 45 15.85 11.69 27.59
CA GLY A 45 17.26 11.35 27.89
C GLY A 45 17.59 11.03 29.35
N GLY A 46 16.57 10.92 30.21
CA GLY A 46 16.71 10.45 31.60
C GLY A 46 16.89 8.93 31.71
N GLN A 47 17.10 8.44 32.95
CA GLN A 47 17.16 6.99 33.23
C GLN A 47 15.82 6.26 32.99
N THR A 48 14.71 7.01 32.96
CA THR A 48 13.35 6.55 32.65
C THR A 48 12.59 7.68 31.95
N TYR A 49 11.38 7.40 31.46
CA TYR A 49 10.49 8.39 30.86
C TYR A 49 10.06 9.48 31.86
N SER A 50 9.78 10.68 31.35
CA SER A 50 9.02 11.70 32.07
C SER A 50 7.53 11.52 31.81
N GLU A 51 6.69 11.93 32.76
CA GLU A 51 5.24 11.84 32.62
C GLU A 51 4.60 13.22 32.69
N LYS A 52 3.68 13.48 31.75
CA LYS A 52 2.82 14.67 31.72
C LYS A 52 1.35 14.24 31.59
N PRO A 53 0.39 15.06 32.05
CA PRO A 53 -1.01 14.80 31.77
C PRO A 53 -1.28 14.81 30.26
N GLY A 54 -1.99 13.78 29.77
CA GLY A 54 -2.47 13.71 28.39
C GLY A 54 -3.91 14.20 28.23
N HIS A 55 -4.53 13.84 27.12
CA HIS A 55 -5.93 14.20 26.86
C HIS A 55 -6.91 13.42 27.74
N ASN A 56 -8.10 13.99 27.93
CA ASN A 56 -9.21 13.27 28.55
C ASN A 56 -9.82 12.31 27.52
N PHE A 57 -9.58 11.02 27.72
CA PHE A 57 -10.09 9.98 26.84
C PHE A 57 -11.53 9.61 27.21
N VAL A 58 -12.47 9.75 26.27
CA VAL A 58 -13.89 9.45 26.49
C VAL A 58 -14.18 7.99 26.14
N LEU A 59 -14.74 7.23 27.07
CA LEU A 59 -15.12 5.84 26.84
C LEU A 59 -16.33 5.75 25.92
N THR A 60 -16.31 4.82 24.96
CA THR A 60 -17.41 4.64 24.00
C THR A 60 -18.42 3.57 24.44
N ALA A 61 -18.02 2.67 25.34
CA ALA A 61 -18.86 1.60 25.84
C ALA A 61 -18.71 1.39 27.36
N SER A 62 -19.64 0.62 27.93
CA SER A 62 -19.64 0.28 29.36
C SER A 62 -18.96 -1.07 29.59
N TYR A 63 -18.12 -1.18 30.62
CA TYR A 63 -17.40 -2.42 30.90
C TYR A 63 -18.28 -3.55 31.44
N LYS A 64 -19.34 -3.19 32.19
CA LYS A 64 -20.23 -4.16 32.81
C LYS A 64 -21.02 -4.93 31.75
N GLY A 65 -20.89 -6.25 31.75
CA GLY A 65 -21.62 -7.13 30.83
C GLY A 65 -20.92 -7.37 29.49
N LEU A 66 -19.65 -6.98 29.35
CA LEU A 66 -18.84 -7.36 28.21
C LEU A 66 -18.65 -8.88 28.17
N ASP A 67 -18.71 -9.43 26.97
CA ASP A 67 -18.43 -10.82 26.65
C ASP A 67 -17.40 -10.84 25.53
N ALA A 68 -16.29 -11.57 25.73
CA ALA A 68 -15.25 -11.75 24.73
C ALA A 68 -15.77 -12.37 23.43
N SER A 69 -16.89 -13.10 23.47
CA SER A 69 -17.50 -13.71 22.29
C SER A 69 -17.97 -12.66 21.27
N SER A 70 -18.38 -11.47 21.73
CA SER A 70 -18.92 -10.37 20.92
C SER A 70 -17.86 -9.51 20.21
N TYR A 71 -16.58 -9.76 20.45
CA TYR A 71 -15.46 -8.96 19.90
C TYR A 71 -14.47 -9.84 19.15
N ASP A 72 -13.94 -9.35 18.04
CA ASP A 72 -12.95 -10.11 17.26
C ASP A 72 -11.55 -10.02 17.85
N ALA A 73 -11.20 -8.94 18.56
CA ALA A 73 -9.88 -8.74 19.16
C ALA A 73 -9.91 -7.91 20.44
N LEU A 74 -8.80 -7.97 21.19
CA LEU A 74 -8.54 -7.16 22.37
C LEU A 74 -7.27 -6.31 22.17
N VAL A 75 -7.35 -5.00 22.44
CA VAL A 75 -6.19 -4.11 22.50
C VAL A 75 -5.97 -3.67 23.94
N ILE A 76 -4.73 -3.77 24.42
CA ILE A 76 -4.32 -3.41 25.78
C ILE A 76 -3.25 -2.30 25.69
N PRO A 77 -3.64 -1.03 25.89
CA PRO A 77 -2.71 0.08 26.01
C PRO A 77 -1.78 -0.07 27.22
N GLY A 78 -0.62 0.59 27.17
CA GLY A 78 0.28 0.71 28.30
C GLY A 78 -0.01 1.94 29.16
N GLY A 79 1.06 2.64 29.53
CA GLY A 79 1.03 3.67 30.58
C GLY A 79 1.00 3.06 31.99
N ARG A 80 0.41 3.76 32.96
CA ARG A 80 0.27 3.26 34.34
C ARG A 80 -1.01 2.47 34.58
N ALA A 81 -1.97 2.54 33.66
CA ALA A 81 -3.23 1.81 33.80
C ALA A 81 -3.05 0.29 34.01
N PRO A 82 -2.15 -0.40 33.28
CA PRO A 82 -1.94 -1.84 33.47
C PRO A 82 -1.55 -2.25 34.90
N GLU A 83 -0.85 -1.41 35.65
CA GLU A 83 -0.36 -1.75 37.00
C GLU A 83 -1.49 -2.11 37.96
N TYR A 84 -2.57 -1.32 37.97
CA TYR A 84 -3.73 -1.60 38.81
C TYR A 84 -4.79 -2.46 38.10
N LEU A 85 -4.88 -2.40 36.77
CA LEU A 85 -5.81 -3.25 36.02
C LEU A 85 -5.40 -4.73 36.07
N ALA A 86 -4.10 -5.03 36.19
CA ALA A 86 -3.59 -6.37 36.41
C ALA A 86 -3.98 -6.97 37.77
N LEU A 87 -4.55 -6.18 38.69
CA LEU A 87 -5.09 -6.63 39.97
C LEU A 87 -6.63 -6.82 39.95
N ASP A 88 -7.31 -6.40 38.88
CA ASP A 88 -8.75 -6.52 38.76
C ASP A 88 -9.14 -7.89 38.18
N GLY A 89 -9.83 -8.71 38.97
CA GLY A 89 -10.22 -10.06 38.58
C GLY A 89 -11.09 -10.13 37.32
N THR A 90 -11.89 -9.08 37.03
CA THR A 90 -12.73 -9.03 35.82
C THR A 90 -11.88 -8.81 34.56
N VAL A 91 -10.87 -7.94 34.64
CA VAL A 91 -9.91 -7.69 33.55
C VAL A 91 -9.07 -8.93 33.26
N ILE A 92 -8.57 -9.58 34.32
CA ILE A 92 -7.82 -10.84 34.21
C ILE A 92 -8.65 -11.91 33.51
N THR A 93 -9.93 -12.03 33.86
CA THR A 93 -10.84 -13.01 33.27
C THR A 93 -11.07 -12.73 31.79
N LEU A 94 -11.36 -11.48 31.42
CA LEU A 94 -11.55 -11.07 30.04
C LEU A 94 -10.30 -11.36 29.19
N ALA A 95 -9.10 -11.00 29.67
CA ALA A 95 -7.84 -11.26 28.97
C ALA A 95 -7.60 -12.78 28.75
N LYS A 96 -7.93 -13.62 29.75
CA LYS A 96 -7.88 -15.08 29.63
C LYS A 96 -8.82 -15.60 28.55
N GLU A 97 -10.06 -15.11 28.51
CA GLU A 97 -11.07 -15.55 27.54
C GLU A 97 -10.66 -15.28 26.09
N PHE A 98 -10.17 -14.07 25.79
CA PHE A 98 -9.65 -13.76 24.44
C PHE A 98 -8.49 -14.67 24.04
N MET A 99 -7.53 -14.88 24.95
CA MET A 99 -6.35 -15.70 24.67
C MET A 99 -6.69 -17.18 24.50
N HIS A 100 -7.56 -17.74 25.35
CA HIS A 100 -8.02 -19.13 25.23
C HIS A 100 -8.89 -19.37 23.99
N SER A 101 -9.67 -18.37 23.59
CA SER A 101 -10.46 -18.39 22.36
C SER A 101 -9.61 -18.23 21.10
N LYS A 102 -8.28 -18.07 21.25
CA LYS A 102 -7.31 -17.83 20.16
C LYS A 102 -7.63 -16.59 19.31
N LYS A 103 -8.40 -15.64 19.87
CA LYS A 103 -8.69 -14.36 19.21
C LYS A 103 -7.45 -13.46 19.26
N PRO A 104 -7.24 -12.58 18.27
CA PRO A 104 -6.14 -11.63 18.30
C PRO A 104 -6.12 -10.77 19.57
N VAL A 105 -4.97 -10.70 20.22
CA VAL A 105 -4.71 -9.82 21.37
C VAL A 105 -3.48 -8.99 21.05
N ALA A 106 -3.60 -7.67 21.14
CA ALA A 106 -2.50 -6.74 20.93
C ALA A 106 -2.22 -5.97 22.21
N SER A 107 -1.01 -6.11 22.76
CA SER A 107 -0.60 -5.48 24.02
C SER A 107 0.68 -4.70 23.82
N ILE A 108 0.75 -3.48 24.34
CA ILE A 108 1.89 -2.59 24.17
C ILE A 108 2.42 -2.07 25.51
N CYS A 109 3.73 -1.84 25.57
CA CYS A 109 4.39 -1.17 26.69
C CYS A 109 4.18 -1.91 28.03
N HIS A 110 3.41 -1.35 28.95
CA HIS A 110 3.08 -1.95 30.25
C HIS A 110 1.87 -2.89 30.21
N GLY A 111 1.10 -2.93 29.11
CA GLY A 111 -0.10 -3.75 28.96
C GLY A 111 0.14 -5.24 29.25
N GLN A 112 1.36 -5.71 28.99
CA GLN A 112 1.80 -7.09 29.18
C GLN A 112 1.72 -7.54 30.64
N GLN A 113 1.71 -6.61 31.61
CA GLN A 113 1.46 -6.92 33.02
C GLN A 113 0.11 -7.60 33.23
N ILE A 114 -0.93 -7.18 32.51
CA ILE A 114 -2.26 -7.81 32.56
C ILE A 114 -2.19 -9.25 32.03
N LEU A 115 -1.48 -9.47 30.91
CA LEU A 115 -1.31 -10.81 30.33
C LEU A 115 -0.48 -11.72 31.25
N ALA A 116 0.52 -11.18 31.93
CA ALA A 116 1.31 -11.91 32.92
C ALA A 116 0.44 -12.32 34.13
N ALA A 117 -0.35 -11.38 34.68
CA ALA A 117 -1.28 -11.67 35.77
C ALA A 117 -2.38 -12.67 35.36
N ALA A 118 -2.80 -12.64 34.10
CA ALA A 118 -3.69 -13.62 33.50
C ALA A 118 -3.05 -15.01 33.31
N GLY A 119 -1.73 -15.17 33.46
CA GLY A 119 -1.07 -16.46 33.30
C GLY A 119 -1.13 -17.02 31.87
N VAL A 120 -1.36 -16.16 30.87
CA VAL A 120 -1.53 -16.54 29.45
C VAL A 120 -0.26 -16.40 28.61
N LEU A 121 0.84 -15.98 29.24
CA LEU A 121 2.14 -15.80 28.59
C LEU A 121 3.00 -17.08 28.52
N LYS A 122 2.62 -18.15 29.24
CA LYS A 122 3.41 -19.37 29.30
C LYS A 122 3.66 -19.98 27.91
N GLY A 123 4.93 -20.11 27.52
CA GLY A 123 5.34 -20.67 26.23
C GLY A 123 5.12 -19.74 25.03
N ARG A 124 4.86 -18.45 25.27
CA ARG A 124 4.73 -17.42 24.24
C ARG A 124 6.05 -16.68 24.05
N LYS A 125 6.24 -16.07 22.88
CA LYS A 125 7.30 -15.08 22.66
C LYS A 125 6.72 -13.69 22.81
N CYS A 126 7.37 -12.82 23.58
CA CYS A 126 6.80 -11.54 23.97
C CYS A 126 7.89 -10.48 24.16
N SER A 127 7.69 -9.29 23.59
CA SER A 127 8.38 -8.07 24.00
C SER A 127 7.46 -7.23 24.90
N ALA A 128 8.02 -6.23 25.56
CA ALA A 128 7.29 -5.21 26.33
C ALA A 128 8.23 -4.02 26.58
N TYR A 129 7.76 -2.99 27.29
CA TYR A 129 8.67 -1.99 27.83
C TYR A 129 9.71 -2.66 28.76
N PRO A 130 11.01 -2.28 28.73
CA PRO A 130 12.06 -3.00 29.44
C PRO A 130 11.80 -3.25 30.93
N ALA A 131 11.13 -2.31 31.63
CA ALA A 131 10.80 -2.48 33.05
C ALA A 131 9.83 -3.65 33.32
N VAL A 132 9.11 -4.11 32.30
CA VAL A 132 8.12 -5.20 32.37
C VAL A 132 8.75 -6.57 32.10
N LYS A 133 10.04 -6.62 31.76
CA LYS A 133 10.78 -7.87 31.46
C LYS A 133 10.58 -8.94 32.52
N LEU A 134 10.65 -8.56 33.80
CA LEU A 134 10.48 -9.50 34.89
C LEU A 134 9.06 -10.10 34.92
N ASN A 135 8.02 -9.31 34.69
CA ASN A 135 6.64 -9.81 34.60
C ASN A 135 6.47 -10.80 33.44
N VAL A 136 7.05 -10.51 32.28
CA VAL A 136 6.97 -11.38 31.09
C VAL A 136 7.67 -12.71 31.34
N VAL A 137 8.90 -12.67 31.85
CA VAL A 137 9.70 -13.87 32.11
C VAL A 137 9.07 -14.74 33.21
N LEU A 138 8.67 -14.13 34.33
CA LEU A 138 7.99 -14.86 35.42
C LEU A 138 6.60 -15.37 35.00
N GLY A 139 5.95 -14.69 34.06
CA GLY A 139 4.73 -15.16 33.39
C GLY A 139 4.94 -16.37 32.47
N GLY A 140 6.19 -16.81 32.28
CA GLY A 140 6.57 -18.00 31.52
C GLY A 140 6.75 -17.78 30.02
N ALA A 141 6.84 -16.52 29.55
CA ALA A 141 7.15 -16.21 28.16
C ALA A 141 8.67 -16.16 27.90
N THR A 142 9.05 -16.46 26.66
CA THR A 142 10.37 -16.14 26.12
C THR A 142 10.43 -14.64 25.82
N TRP A 143 11.33 -13.94 26.52
CA TRP A 143 11.59 -12.53 26.30
C TRP A 143 12.23 -12.29 24.93
N LEU A 144 11.68 -11.34 24.18
CA LEU A 144 12.28 -10.81 22.96
C LEU A 144 12.86 -9.43 23.26
N GLU A 145 14.15 -9.24 22.97
CA GLU A 145 14.80 -7.97 23.25
C GLU A 145 14.18 -6.84 22.39
N PRO A 146 13.86 -5.69 23.00
CA PRO A 146 13.24 -4.58 22.32
C PRO A 146 14.28 -3.71 21.60
N ASP A 147 14.85 -4.23 20.52
CA ASP A 147 15.82 -3.50 19.68
C ASP A 147 15.45 -3.59 18.18
N PRO A 148 15.11 -2.47 17.52
CA PRO A 148 14.84 -1.13 18.08
C PRO A 148 13.52 -1.03 18.88
N ILE A 149 13.32 0.07 19.63
CA ILE A 149 12.13 0.31 20.48
C ILE A 149 10.80 0.40 19.70
N ASN A 150 10.85 0.65 18.39
CA ASN A 150 9.67 0.69 17.53
C ASN A 150 9.29 -0.70 16.97
N ARG A 151 10.02 -1.77 17.32
CA ARG A 151 9.77 -3.11 16.82
C ARG A 151 8.62 -3.79 17.55
N CYS A 152 7.76 -4.46 16.79
CA CYS A 152 6.66 -5.29 17.29
C CYS A 152 6.86 -6.76 16.92
N TYR A 153 6.28 -7.65 17.71
CA TYR A 153 6.39 -9.10 17.48
C TYR A 153 5.03 -9.76 17.51
N THR A 154 4.81 -10.67 16.55
CA THR A 154 3.64 -11.54 16.52
C THR A 154 4.06 -12.97 16.86
N ASP A 155 3.44 -13.55 17.87
CA ASP A 155 3.50 -14.99 18.15
C ASP A 155 2.07 -15.52 18.19
N LYS A 156 1.68 -16.35 17.21
CA LYS A 156 0.31 -16.87 17.07
C LYS A 156 -0.72 -15.72 17.10
N ASN A 157 -1.65 -15.73 18.05
CA ASN A 157 -2.70 -14.72 18.20
C ASN A 157 -2.29 -13.50 19.06
N LEU A 158 -1.02 -13.35 19.43
CA LEU A 158 -0.54 -12.27 20.31
C LEU A 158 0.40 -11.35 19.52
N VAL A 159 0.08 -10.05 19.51
CA VAL A 159 0.96 -8.97 19.06
C VAL A 159 1.49 -8.23 20.28
N THR A 160 2.80 -8.05 20.36
CA THR A 160 3.45 -7.29 21.45
C THR A 160 4.24 -6.12 20.90
N GLY A 161 3.93 -4.91 21.39
CA GLY A 161 4.68 -3.70 21.14
C GLY A 161 5.46 -3.24 22.37
N VAL A 162 6.56 -2.52 22.15
CA VAL A 162 7.44 -2.03 23.23
C VAL A 162 7.01 -0.66 23.75
N ALA A 163 6.71 0.28 22.85
CA ALA A 163 6.27 1.64 23.17
C ALA A 163 5.58 2.27 21.95
N TRP A 164 4.92 3.42 22.15
CA TRP A 164 4.17 4.14 21.12
C TRP A 164 4.90 4.41 19.77
N PRO A 165 6.25 4.54 19.68
CA PRO A 165 6.91 4.68 18.38
C PRO A 165 6.70 3.47 17.45
N GLY A 166 6.33 2.30 17.99
CA GLY A 166 6.05 1.09 17.23
C GLY A 166 4.62 0.95 16.71
N HIS A 167 3.74 1.94 16.91
CA HIS A 167 2.33 1.87 16.48
C HIS A 167 2.10 1.45 15.03
N PRO A 168 2.86 1.93 14.02
CA PRO A 168 2.64 1.51 12.64
C PRO A 168 2.78 -0.01 12.46
N GLU A 169 3.80 -0.63 13.06
CA GLU A 169 4.01 -2.06 13.00
C GLU A 169 2.99 -2.81 13.88
N PHE A 170 2.70 -2.30 15.08
CA PHE A 170 1.74 -2.86 16.03
C PHE A 170 0.34 -2.99 15.42
N VAL A 171 -0.19 -1.90 14.85
CA VAL A 171 -1.51 -1.88 14.20
C VAL A 171 -1.50 -2.78 12.97
N SER A 172 -0.45 -2.71 12.15
CA SER A 172 -0.31 -3.58 10.97
C SER A 172 -0.34 -5.07 11.34
N GLN A 173 0.37 -5.49 12.39
CA GLN A 173 0.40 -6.87 12.85
C GLN A 173 -0.97 -7.30 13.41
N LEU A 174 -1.65 -6.44 14.17
CA LEU A 174 -3.02 -6.71 14.64
C LEU A 174 -4.00 -6.85 13.47
N MET A 175 -3.93 -5.99 12.47
CA MET A 175 -4.76 -6.07 11.27
C MET A 175 -4.54 -7.38 10.51
N ALA A 176 -3.30 -7.85 10.44
CA ALA A 176 -2.99 -9.13 9.83
C ALA A 176 -3.65 -10.28 10.60
N LEU A 177 -3.61 -10.26 11.94
CA LEU A 177 -4.28 -11.27 12.76
C LEU A 177 -5.80 -11.22 12.68
N LEU A 178 -6.38 -10.04 12.50
CA LEU A 178 -7.81 -9.85 12.28
C LEU A 178 -8.26 -10.30 10.87
N GLY A 179 -7.33 -10.69 9.98
CA GLY A 179 -7.65 -11.03 8.59
C GLY A 179 -8.13 -9.84 7.76
N ILE A 180 -8.00 -8.63 8.29
CA ILE A 180 -8.39 -7.37 7.64
C ILE A 180 -7.37 -7.00 6.55
N ARG A 181 -6.10 -7.35 6.76
CA ARG A 181 -5.04 -7.09 5.79
C ARG A 181 -4.84 -8.28 4.86
N LYS A 182 -5.31 -8.16 3.62
CA LYS A 182 -5.02 -9.15 2.58
C LYS A 182 -3.53 -9.17 2.24
N LYS A 183 -3.03 -10.34 1.87
CA LYS A 183 -1.65 -10.55 1.45
C LYS A 183 -1.60 -11.22 0.07
N VAL A 184 -0.86 -10.63 -0.86
CA VAL A 184 -0.71 -11.13 -2.24
C VAL A 184 0.74 -11.51 -2.49
N LEU A 185 0.95 -12.63 -3.17
CA LEU A 185 2.24 -13.01 -3.71
C LEU A 185 2.33 -12.51 -5.15
N LEU A 186 3.41 -11.80 -5.50
CA LEU A 186 3.73 -11.39 -6.86
C LEU A 186 4.88 -12.25 -7.37
N LEU A 187 4.61 -13.09 -8.37
CA LEU A 187 5.59 -13.99 -8.97
C LEU A 187 6.38 -13.26 -10.06
N CYS A 188 7.58 -12.83 -9.74
CA CYS A 188 8.45 -12.04 -10.59
C CYS A 188 9.49 -12.88 -11.35
N GLY A 189 10.10 -12.26 -12.35
CA GLY A 189 11.26 -12.78 -13.07
C GLY A 189 11.99 -11.69 -13.85
N ASP A 190 13.20 -11.99 -14.32
CA ASP A 190 13.97 -11.11 -15.19
C ASP A 190 13.25 -10.92 -16.53
N TYR A 191 13.25 -9.67 -16.99
CA TYR A 191 12.51 -9.20 -18.16
C TYR A 191 10.99 -9.44 -18.09
N MET A 192 10.42 -9.50 -16.88
CA MET A 192 8.98 -9.24 -16.72
C MET A 192 8.65 -7.82 -17.20
N GLU A 193 7.42 -7.62 -17.65
CA GLU A 193 7.00 -6.32 -18.17
C GLU A 193 6.95 -5.30 -17.01
N ASP A 194 7.51 -4.11 -17.25
CA ASP A 194 7.79 -3.11 -16.22
C ASP A 194 6.53 -2.59 -15.52
N TYR A 195 5.51 -2.22 -16.29
CA TYR A 195 4.21 -1.82 -15.75
C TYR A 195 3.46 -3.01 -15.16
N GLU A 196 3.49 -4.18 -15.79
CA GLU A 196 2.76 -5.37 -15.32
C GLU A 196 3.29 -5.90 -13.99
N ALA A 197 4.53 -5.57 -13.63
CA ALA A 197 5.06 -5.79 -12.29
C ALA A 197 4.69 -4.64 -11.34
N MET A 198 5.05 -3.40 -11.67
CA MET A 198 5.04 -2.31 -10.70
C MET A 198 3.63 -1.75 -10.42
N VAL A 199 2.75 -1.66 -11.44
CA VAL A 199 1.39 -1.14 -11.25
C VAL A 199 0.61 -2.00 -10.24
N PRO A 200 0.44 -3.33 -10.42
CA PRO A 200 -0.25 -4.13 -9.41
C PRO A 200 0.50 -4.17 -8.08
N PHE A 201 1.84 -4.17 -8.06
CA PHE A 201 2.60 -4.13 -6.82
C PHE A 201 2.23 -2.92 -5.95
N GLN A 202 2.32 -1.71 -6.51
CA GLN A 202 2.10 -0.48 -5.74
C GLN A 202 0.62 -0.13 -5.58
N ALA A 203 -0.24 -0.45 -6.55
CA ALA A 203 -1.69 -0.21 -6.45
C ALA A 203 -2.31 -1.01 -5.31
N LEU A 204 -1.99 -2.31 -5.22
CA LEU A 204 -2.49 -3.17 -4.14
C LEU A 204 -2.01 -2.67 -2.77
N GLN A 205 -0.74 -2.24 -2.67
CA GLN A 205 -0.20 -1.62 -1.45
C GLN A 205 -0.94 -0.33 -1.08
N ALA A 206 -1.26 0.54 -2.05
CA ALA A 206 -2.05 1.74 -1.82
C ALA A 206 -3.46 1.44 -1.27
N TYR A 207 -4.01 0.26 -1.58
CA TYR A 207 -5.30 -0.19 -1.09
C TYR A 207 -5.21 -0.94 0.25
N GLY A 208 -4.04 -0.94 0.90
CA GLY A 208 -3.81 -1.59 2.18
C GLY A 208 -3.47 -3.08 2.09
N ILE A 209 -3.31 -3.64 0.89
CA ILE A 209 -2.94 -5.05 0.69
C ILE A 209 -1.41 -5.19 0.83
N ALA A 210 -0.94 -6.14 1.63
CA ALA A 210 0.48 -6.49 1.67
C ALA A 210 0.86 -7.26 0.39
N VAL A 211 1.98 -6.90 -0.24
CA VAL A 211 2.45 -7.58 -1.45
C VAL A 211 3.90 -8.01 -1.27
N ASP A 212 4.15 -9.31 -1.41
CA ASP A 212 5.51 -9.87 -1.44
C ASP A 212 5.86 -10.25 -2.87
N ALA A 213 6.91 -9.64 -3.41
CA ALA A 213 7.46 -9.91 -4.73
C ALA A 213 8.65 -10.86 -4.62
N VAL A 214 8.58 -11.97 -5.34
CA VAL A 214 9.55 -13.06 -5.28
C VAL A 214 9.96 -13.53 -6.67
N CYS A 215 11.21 -13.97 -6.82
CA CYS A 215 11.70 -14.61 -8.04
C CYS A 215 12.45 -15.90 -7.64
N PRO A 216 12.20 -17.04 -8.30
CA PRO A 216 12.94 -18.27 -8.00
C PRO A 216 14.45 -18.05 -8.20
N GLY A 217 15.25 -18.54 -7.24
CA GLY A 217 16.70 -18.37 -7.24
C GLY A 217 17.20 -17.00 -6.78
N LYS A 218 16.32 -16.09 -6.34
CA LYS A 218 16.67 -14.77 -5.78
C LYS A 218 16.12 -14.59 -4.37
N LYS A 219 16.73 -13.66 -3.63
CA LYS A 219 16.40 -13.32 -2.24
C LYS A 219 15.82 -11.91 -2.14
N ALA A 220 15.22 -11.59 -0.99
CA ALA A 220 14.85 -10.22 -0.67
C ALA A 220 16.09 -9.29 -0.77
N GLY A 221 15.92 -8.14 -1.44
CA GLY A 221 17.00 -7.21 -1.75
C GLY A 221 17.67 -7.42 -3.11
N ASP A 222 17.53 -8.59 -3.74
CA ASP A 222 17.96 -8.79 -5.13
C ASP A 222 17.02 -8.05 -6.09
N CYS A 223 17.53 -7.72 -7.29
CA CYS A 223 16.74 -7.05 -8.32
C CYS A 223 16.45 -7.96 -9.52
N CYS A 224 15.27 -7.78 -10.12
CA CYS A 224 14.94 -8.26 -11.46
C CYS A 224 15.07 -7.12 -12.46
N ARG A 225 15.65 -7.39 -13.63
CA ARG A 225 15.56 -6.43 -14.75
C ARG A 225 14.15 -6.47 -15.32
N THR A 226 13.61 -5.36 -15.80
CA THR A 226 12.30 -5.35 -16.48
C THR A 226 12.41 -4.99 -17.96
N ALA A 227 11.36 -5.31 -18.70
CA ALA A 227 11.19 -4.99 -20.11
C ALA A 227 10.08 -3.95 -20.27
N VAL A 228 10.36 -2.89 -21.03
CA VAL A 228 9.36 -1.91 -21.50
C VAL A 228 8.87 -2.42 -22.85
N GLN A 229 7.64 -2.93 -22.90
CA GLN A 229 7.04 -3.49 -24.12
C GLN A 229 5.99 -2.56 -24.70
N ASP A 230 6.41 -1.68 -25.61
CA ASP A 230 5.53 -0.67 -26.18
C ASP A 230 5.02 -1.01 -27.59
N SER A 231 3.85 -0.46 -27.96
CA SER A 231 3.19 -0.78 -29.22
C SER A 231 4.05 -0.40 -30.43
N GLY A 232 4.45 -1.40 -31.22
CA GLY A 232 5.21 -1.15 -32.44
C GLY A 232 4.46 -0.37 -33.50
N SER A 233 3.13 -0.27 -33.40
CA SER A 233 2.32 0.56 -34.29
C SER A 233 2.74 2.03 -34.28
N TYR A 234 3.30 2.54 -33.17
CA TYR A 234 3.83 3.90 -33.10
C TYR A 234 5.06 4.10 -34.02
N TYR A 235 5.74 3.00 -34.36
CA TYR A 235 6.94 2.96 -35.19
C TYR A 235 6.71 2.28 -36.55
N GLY A 236 5.46 1.90 -36.86
CA GLY A 236 5.11 1.17 -38.09
C GLY A 236 5.52 -0.32 -38.09
N TYR A 237 5.79 -0.91 -36.93
CA TYR A 237 6.13 -2.32 -36.78
C TYR A 237 4.89 -3.20 -36.57
N GLN A 238 5.01 -4.48 -36.94
CA GLN A 238 3.92 -5.46 -36.82
C GLN A 238 3.69 -5.91 -35.37
N HIS A 239 4.71 -5.80 -34.51
CA HIS A 239 4.71 -6.29 -33.14
C HIS A 239 5.29 -5.24 -32.19
N TYR A 240 5.19 -5.45 -30.87
CA TYR A 240 5.78 -4.55 -29.87
C TYR A 240 7.30 -4.38 -30.03
N THR A 241 7.79 -3.24 -29.55
CA THR A 241 9.23 -3.01 -29.32
C THR A 241 9.59 -3.34 -27.88
N GLU A 242 10.84 -3.73 -27.63
CA GLU A 242 11.33 -3.98 -26.27
C GLU A 242 12.51 -3.08 -25.95
N LYS A 243 12.45 -2.43 -24.79
CA LYS A 243 13.56 -1.68 -24.18
C LYS A 243 13.76 -2.17 -22.75
N ARG A 244 14.86 -1.77 -22.12
CA ARG A 244 15.09 -2.02 -20.70
C ARG A 244 14.34 -0.98 -19.86
N GLY A 245 13.54 -1.43 -18.90
CA GLY A 245 12.88 -0.58 -17.90
C GLY A 245 13.71 -0.39 -16.64
N HIS A 246 13.01 -0.17 -15.53
CA HIS A 246 13.60 -0.06 -14.19
C HIS A 246 14.21 -1.40 -13.72
N ASN A 247 15.10 -1.35 -12.73
CA ASN A 247 15.39 -2.54 -11.93
C ASN A 247 14.34 -2.67 -10.81
N PHE A 248 13.65 -3.81 -10.77
CA PHE A 248 12.63 -4.10 -9.77
C PHE A 248 13.24 -4.84 -8.58
N SER A 249 13.29 -4.21 -7.40
CA SER A 249 13.79 -4.83 -6.18
C SER A 249 12.77 -5.78 -5.54
N LEU A 250 13.19 -7.01 -5.26
CA LEU A 250 12.37 -8.01 -4.58
C LEU A 250 12.35 -7.72 -3.07
N ASN A 251 11.20 -7.86 -2.44
CA ASN A 251 11.05 -7.65 -0.99
C ASN A 251 10.87 -8.96 -0.20
N ALA A 252 10.87 -10.11 -0.87
CA ALA A 252 10.76 -11.42 -0.25
C ALA A 252 11.62 -12.47 -0.98
N THR A 253 11.96 -13.55 -0.28
CA THR A 253 12.77 -14.67 -0.80
C THR A 253 11.85 -15.81 -1.21
N PHE A 254 11.94 -16.27 -2.48
CA PHE A 254 11.05 -17.29 -3.03
C PHE A 254 11.02 -18.60 -2.21
N ASP A 255 12.20 -19.10 -1.81
CA ASP A 255 12.34 -20.38 -1.09
C ASP A 255 11.85 -20.31 0.38
N GLU A 256 11.55 -19.13 0.89
CA GLU A 256 11.10 -18.89 2.27
C GLU A 256 9.58 -18.62 2.35
N ILE A 257 8.89 -18.63 1.20
CA ILE A 257 7.47 -18.32 1.13
C ILE A 257 6.62 -19.48 1.64
N ASP A 258 5.75 -19.14 2.59
CA ASP A 258 4.65 -19.98 3.04
C ASP A 258 3.36 -19.54 2.33
N PHE A 259 3.03 -20.22 1.23
CA PHE A 259 1.92 -19.88 0.34
C PHE A 259 0.55 -19.90 1.04
N ASP A 260 0.42 -20.62 2.16
CA ASP A 260 -0.83 -20.64 2.94
C ASP A 260 -1.16 -19.28 3.55
N LYS A 261 -0.15 -18.42 3.77
CA LYS A 261 -0.30 -17.06 4.32
C LYS A 261 -0.75 -16.00 3.31
N TYR A 262 -0.94 -16.37 2.04
CA TYR A 262 -1.35 -15.44 0.99
C TYR A 262 -2.81 -15.66 0.63
N ASP A 263 -3.54 -14.57 0.40
CA ASP A 263 -4.93 -14.59 -0.05
C ASP A 263 -5.04 -14.68 -1.57
N GLY A 264 -3.99 -14.34 -2.33
CA GLY A 264 -4.00 -14.42 -3.78
C GLY A 264 -2.62 -14.36 -4.43
N LEU A 265 -2.58 -14.66 -5.72
CA LEU A 265 -1.38 -14.69 -6.55
C LEU A 265 -1.55 -13.74 -7.73
N ALA A 266 -0.55 -12.88 -7.96
CA ALA A 266 -0.43 -12.06 -9.15
C ALA A 266 0.79 -12.49 -9.98
N ILE A 267 0.63 -12.58 -11.30
CA ILE A 267 1.68 -13.02 -12.22
C ILE A 267 1.78 -11.99 -13.37
N PRO A 268 2.84 -11.17 -13.40
CA PRO A 268 3.14 -10.27 -14.51
C PRO A 268 3.47 -11.02 -15.80
N GLY A 269 3.28 -10.37 -16.94
CA GLY A 269 3.73 -10.86 -18.22
C GLY A 269 5.16 -10.45 -18.55
N GLY A 270 5.36 -9.97 -19.78
CA GLY A 270 6.70 -9.76 -20.36
C GLY A 270 7.34 -11.08 -20.80
N ARG A 271 8.67 -11.16 -20.71
CA ARG A 271 9.44 -12.35 -21.11
C ARG A 271 9.68 -13.32 -19.97
N ALA A 272 9.52 -12.90 -18.72
CA ALA A 272 9.71 -13.77 -17.57
C ALA A 272 8.85 -15.07 -17.61
N PRO A 273 7.56 -15.02 -17.98
CA PRO A 273 6.72 -16.22 -18.01
C PRO A 273 7.23 -17.37 -18.89
N GLU A 274 7.91 -17.07 -20.00
CA GLU A 274 8.49 -18.06 -20.91
C GLU A 274 9.41 -19.03 -20.15
N TYR A 275 10.37 -18.50 -19.38
CA TYR A 275 11.34 -19.34 -18.70
C TYR A 275 10.84 -19.82 -17.34
N LEU A 276 9.99 -19.04 -16.67
CA LEU A 276 9.37 -19.45 -15.40
C LEU A 276 8.42 -20.64 -15.58
N ALA A 277 7.78 -20.77 -16.75
CA ALA A 277 6.94 -21.92 -17.09
C ALA A 277 7.71 -23.25 -17.18
N MET A 278 9.04 -23.22 -17.22
CA MET A 278 9.90 -24.41 -17.20
C MET A 278 10.43 -24.76 -15.80
N ASN A 279 10.10 -23.96 -14.78
CA ASN A 279 10.59 -24.16 -13.41
C ASN A 279 9.54 -24.89 -12.56
N GLU A 280 9.83 -26.13 -12.16
CA GLU A 280 8.85 -26.96 -11.42
C GLU A 280 8.42 -26.33 -10.08
N SER A 281 9.33 -25.67 -9.36
CA SER A 281 8.99 -24.99 -8.09
C SER A 281 7.98 -23.85 -8.32
N VAL A 282 8.04 -23.20 -9.49
CA VAL A 282 7.05 -22.20 -9.90
C VAL A 282 5.72 -22.87 -10.24
N LEU A 283 5.74 -23.93 -11.06
CA LEU A 283 4.51 -24.65 -11.42
C LEU A 283 3.79 -25.20 -10.19
N ASP A 284 4.52 -25.77 -9.24
CA ASP A 284 3.99 -26.24 -7.96
C ASP A 284 3.39 -25.11 -7.11
N CYS A 285 4.04 -23.94 -7.08
CA CYS A 285 3.49 -22.77 -6.43
C CYS A 285 2.12 -22.39 -7.02
N VAL A 286 2.02 -22.27 -8.34
CA VAL A 286 0.76 -21.89 -9.01
C VAL A 286 -0.32 -22.96 -8.83
N ARG A 287 0.03 -24.25 -8.89
CA ARG A 287 -0.91 -25.36 -8.62
C ARG A 287 -1.49 -25.26 -7.20
N LYS A 288 -0.66 -25.00 -6.19
CA LYS A 288 -1.13 -24.82 -4.79
C LYS A 288 -2.12 -23.67 -4.63
N PHE A 289 -1.88 -22.53 -5.30
CA PHE A 289 -2.86 -21.43 -5.30
C PHE A 289 -4.17 -21.83 -6.00
N SER A 290 -4.09 -22.58 -7.10
CA SER A 290 -5.26 -23.06 -7.83
C SER A 290 -6.07 -24.06 -7.00
N ASP A 291 -5.41 -25.05 -6.39
CA ASP A 291 -6.05 -26.12 -5.61
C ASP A 291 -6.73 -25.59 -4.35
N SER A 292 -6.20 -24.51 -3.76
CA SER A 292 -6.81 -23.82 -2.62
C SER A 292 -7.97 -22.90 -3.01
N GLY A 293 -8.27 -22.74 -4.31
CA GLY A 293 -9.33 -21.88 -4.81
C GLY A 293 -9.04 -20.38 -4.61
N LYS A 294 -7.83 -20.01 -4.21
CA LYS A 294 -7.42 -18.61 -4.01
C LYS A 294 -7.42 -17.86 -5.35
N PRO A 295 -7.75 -16.55 -5.36
CA PRO A 295 -7.65 -15.72 -6.55
C PRO A 295 -6.25 -15.78 -7.22
N ILE A 296 -6.23 -16.05 -8.51
CA ILE A 296 -5.04 -15.96 -9.37
C ILE A 296 -5.31 -14.90 -10.44
N ALA A 297 -4.45 -13.90 -10.50
CA ALA A 297 -4.48 -12.84 -11.48
C ALA A 297 -3.23 -12.95 -12.38
N ALA A 298 -3.44 -13.19 -13.67
CA ALA A 298 -2.37 -13.36 -14.65
C ALA A 298 -2.59 -12.42 -15.85
N ILE A 299 -1.53 -11.82 -16.38
CA ILE A 299 -1.64 -10.85 -17.46
C ILE A 299 -0.62 -11.10 -18.59
N CYS A 300 -1.02 -10.78 -19.82
CA CYS A 300 -0.15 -10.81 -21.00
C CYS A 300 0.42 -12.20 -21.27
N HIS A 301 1.69 -12.45 -20.94
CA HIS A 301 2.36 -13.73 -21.18
C HIS A 301 2.30 -14.69 -19.97
N ALA A 302 1.84 -14.22 -18.81
CA ALA A 302 1.76 -15.01 -17.57
C ALA A 302 0.98 -16.32 -17.73
N GLN A 303 0.01 -16.34 -18.64
CA GLN A 303 -0.83 -17.48 -18.95
C GLN A 303 -0.04 -18.69 -19.49
N LEU A 304 1.20 -18.49 -19.98
CA LEU A 304 2.12 -19.59 -20.30
C LEU A 304 2.43 -20.45 -19.07
N ILE A 305 2.62 -19.84 -17.90
CA ILE A 305 2.85 -20.56 -16.65
C ILE A 305 1.60 -21.37 -16.27
N LEU A 306 0.41 -20.79 -16.43
CA LEU A 306 -0.85 -21.48 -16.16
C LEU A 306 -1.08 -22.67 -17.09
N ALA A 307 -0.72 -22.52 -18.37
CA ALA A 307 -0.77 -23.59 -19.37
C ALA A 307 0.19 -24.73 -19.01
N ALA A 308 1.45 -24.41 -18.70
CA ALA A 308 2.47 -25.38 -18.29
C ALA A 308 2.12 -26.10 -16.97
N ALA A 309 1.43 -25.40 -16.05
CA ALA A 309 0.93 -26.00 -14.81
C ALA A 309 -0.28 -26.92 -15.02
N GLY A 310 -0.88 -26.95 -16.22
CA GLY A 310 -2.07 -27.76 -16.54
C GLY A 310 -3.39 -27.17 -16.03
N LEU A 311 -3.41 -25.87 -15.71
CA LEU A 311 -4.51 -25.24 -14.96
C LEU A 311 -5.61 -24.63 -15.83
N LEU A 312 -5.46 -24.69 -17.16
CA LEU A 312 -6.37 -24.02 -18.10
C LEU A 312 -7.45 -24.93 -18.70
N LYS A 313 -7.39 -26.24 -18.47
CA LYS A 313 -8.34 -27.19 -19.06
C LYS A 313 -9.79 -26.86 -18.65
N GLY A 314 -10.62 -26.50 -19.63
CA GLY A 314 -12.02 -26.12 -19.44
C GLY A 314 -12.23 -24.74 -18.80
N ARG A 315 -11.17 -23.95 -18.59
CA ARG A 315 -11.24 -22.59 -18.03
C ARG A 315 -11.40 -21.56 -19.13
N LYS A 316 -12.17 -20.50 -18.86
CA LYS A 316 -12.25 -19.34 -19.77
C LYS A 316 -11.12 -18.37 -19.44
N CYS A 317 -10.34 -17.99 -20.43
CA CYS A 317 -9.30 -16.98 -20.25
C CYS A 317 -9.02 -16.18 -21.52
N THR A 318 -8.45 -14.99 -21.31
CA THR A 318 -7.78 -14.19 -22.35
C THR A 318 -6.29 -14.06 -22.01
N ALA A 319 -5.48 -13.48 -22.89
CA ALA A 319 -4.04 -13.27 -22.71
C ALA A 319 -3.52 -12.33 -23.80
N TYR A 320 -2.20 -12.15 -23.87
CA TYR A 320 -1.59 -11.55 -25.06
C TYR A 320 -2.00 -12.34 -26.31
N ARG A 321 -2.40 -11.64 -27.37
CA ARG A 321 -3.09 -12.25 -28.52
C ARG A 321 -2.34 -13.41 -29.16
N ALA A 322 -1.01 -13.33 -29.21
CA ALA A 322 -0.16 -14.38 -29.80
C ALA A 322 -0.23 -15.72 -29.03
N LEU A 323 -0.71 -15.72 -27.78
CA LEU A 323 -0.85 -16.93 -26.98
C LEU A 323 -2.12 -17.72 -27.25
N GLY A 324 -3.08 -17.18 -28.01
CA GLY A 324 -4.35 -17.88 -28.30
C GLY A 324 -4.17 -19.36 -28.70
N PRO A 325 -3.31 -19.69 -29.69
CA PRO A 325 -3.07 -21.07 -30.09
C PRO A 325 -2.58 -22.00 -28.97
N VAL A 326 -1.59 -21.57 -28.17
CA VAL A 326 -1.04 -22.41 -27.09
C VAL A 326 -2.03 -22.60 -25.94
N LEU A 327 -2.86 -21.59 -25.65
CA LEU A 327 -3.86 -21.70 -24.60
C LEU A 327 -5.03 -22.61 -25.03
N ILE A 328 -5.42 -22.58 -26.31
CA ILE A 328 -6.39 -23.53 -26.87
C ILE A 328 -5.86 -24.96 -26.77
N ASP A 329 -4.60 -25.19 -27.13
CA ASP A 329 -3.96 -26.52 -27.04
C ASP A 329 -3.85 -27.02 -25.60
N ALA A 330 -3.62 -26.11 -24.64
CA ALA A 330 -3.69 -26.38 -23.21
C ALA A 330 -5.12 -26.66 -22.67
N GLY A 331 -6.13 -26.65 -23.55
CA GLY A 331 -7.51 -26.97 -23.22
C GLY A 331 -8.35 -25.80 -22.71
N ALA A 332 -7.87 -24.55 -22.86
CA ALA A 332 -8.64 -23.37 -22.47
C ALA A 332 -9.80 -23.09 -23.41
N HIS A 333 -10.88 -22.53 -22.86
CA HIS A 333 -11.90 -21.83 -23.62
C HIS A 333 -11.42 -20.40 -23.91
N TRP A 334 -10.63 -20.26 -24.98
CA TRP A 334 -10.03 -18.99 -25.40
C TRP A 334 -11.08 -17.92 -25.69
N ILE A 335 -10.92 -16.77 -25.05
CA ILE A 335 -11.70 -15.57 -25.29
C ILE A 335 -10.81 -14.57 -26.04
N GLU A 336 -11.02 -14.50 -27.36
CA GLU A 336 -10.30 -13.56 -28.22
C GLU A 336 -10.50 -12.13 -27.71
N PRO A 337 -9.42 -11.38 -27.41
CA PRO A 337 -9.54 -10.02 -26.94
C PRO A 337 -10.05 -9.11 -28.05
N LYS A 338 -11.14 -8.39 -27.80
CA LYS A 338 -11.69 -7.36 -28.70
C LYS A 338 -10.87 -6.08 -28.60
N THR A 339 -10.40 -5.77 -27.40
CA THR A 339 -9.51 -4.65 -27.13
C THR A 339 -8.33 -5.08 -26.26
N MET A 340 -7.27 -4.29 -26.28
CA MET A 340 -6.10 -4.51 -25.42
C MET A 340 -6.36 -4.17 -23.94
N MET A 341 -7.56 -3.68 -23.59
CA MET A 341 -8.00 -3.40 -22.22
C MET A 341 -8.83 -4.54 -21.63
N ASP A 342 -9.15 -5.57 -22.42
CA ASP A 342 -10.08 -6.62 -22.01
C ASP A 342 -9.51 -7.47 -20.87
N CYS A 343 -10.41 -7.93 -20.00
CA CYS A 343 -10.15 -8.89 -18.94
C CYS A 343 -11.22 -9.98 -18.93
N VAL A 344 -10.85 -11.18 -18.51
CA VAL A 344 -11.77 -12.32 -18.34
C VAL A 344 -11.66 -12.83 -16.91
N VAL A 345 -12.81 -13.10 -16.30
CA VAL A 345 -12.91 -13.74 -14.98
C VAL A 345 -13.68 -15.05 -15.11
N ASP A 346 -13.09 -16.12 -14.58
CA ASP A 346 -13.69 -17.45 -14.52
C ASP A 346 -13.41 -18.06 -13.15
N GLY A 347 -14.40 -18.02 -12.24
CA GLY A 347 -14.20 -18.43 -10.85
C GLY A 347 -13.10 -17.60 -10.17
N ASN A 348 -12.06 -18.28 -9.68
CA ASN A 348 -10.89 -17.66 -9.04
C ASN A 348 -9.81 -17.16 -10.01
N LEU A 349 -9.96 -17.40 -11.32
CA LEU A 349 -8.97 -16.99 -12.33
C LEU A 349 -9.37 -15.66 -12.97
N ILE A 350 -8.46 -14.69 -12.94
CA ILE A 350 -8.57 -13.39 -13.59
C ILE A 350 -7.44 -13.28 -14.60
N THR A 351 -7.79 -12.97 -15.85
CA THR A 351 -6.80 -12.83 -16.93
C THR A 351 -6.94 -11.51 -17.67
N GLY A 352 -5.82 -10.84 -17.91
CA GLY A 352 -5.74 -9.60 -18.68
C GLY A 352 -4.88 -9.74 -19.95
N VAL A 353 -5.13 -8.88 -20.94
CA VAL A 353 -4.45 -8.93 -22.24
C VAL A 353 -3.05 -8.31 -22.21
N ILE A 354 -2.92 -7.07 -21.74
CA ILE A 354 -1.66 -6.33 -21.52
C ILE A 354 -1.88 -5.28 -20.41
N TYR A 355 -0.85 -4.55 -20.01
CA TYR A 355 -0.92 -3.46 -19.02
C TYR A 355 -2.04 -2.43 -19.19
N LYS A 356 -2.60 -2.22 -20.38
CA LYS A 356 -3.78 -1.35 -20.58
C LYS A 356 -5.03 -1.88 -19.86
N ALA A 357 -5.07 -3.17 -19.55
CA ALA A 357 -6.15 -3.82 -18.83
C ALA A 357 -6.05 -3.67 -17.29
N HIS A 358 -4.94 -3.11 -16.76
CA HIS A 358 -4.71 -2.97 -15.32
C HIS A 358 -5.88 -2.40 -14.53
N PRO A 359 -6.60 -1.35 -14.98
CA PRO A 359 -7.73 -0.83 -14.21
C PRO A 359 -8.78 -1.89 -13.89
N GLU A 360 -9.23 -2.65 -14.88
CA GLU A 360 -10.23 -3.69 -14.67
C GLU A 360 -9.62 -4.94 -14.04
N TYR A 361 -8.41 -5.33 -14.45
CA TYR A 361 -7.65 -6.45 -13.90
C TYR A 361 -7.48 -6.33 -12.37
N ILE A 362 -6.96 -5.20 -11.90
CA ILE A 362 -6.75 -4.92 -10.47
C ILE A 362 -8.09 -4.84 -9.74
N ARG A 363 -9.09 -4.16 -10.30
CA ARG A 363 -10.43 -4.06 -9.68
C ARG A 363 -11.06 -5.44 -9.48
N ARG A 364 -10.98 -6.32 -10.49
CA ARG A 364 -11.48 -7.69 -10.41
C ARG A 364 -10.72 -8.51 -9.38
N PHE A 365 -9.40 -8.32 -9.29
CA PHE A 365 -8.58 -8.99 -8.29
C PHE A 365 -8.89 -8.54 -6.86
N VAL A 366 -8.99 -7.23 -6.61
CA VAL A 366 -9.45 -6.68 -5.32
C VAL A 366 -10.81 -7.26 -4.92
N LYS A 367 -11.76 -7.32 -5.86
CA LYS A 367 -13.07 -7.93 -5.60
C LYS A 367 -12.97 -9.43 -5.29
N ALA A 368 -12.13 -10.17 -6.00
CA ALA A 368 -11.91 -11.60 -5.74
C ALA A 368 -11.26 -11.87 -4.39
N LEU A 369 -10.46 -10.92 -3.88
CA LEU A 369 -9.91 -10.94 -2.52
C LEU A 369 -10.96 -10.58 -1.43
N GLY A 370 -12.21 -10.28 -1.81
CA GLY A 370 -13.28 -9.84 -0.89
C GLY A 370 -13.39 -8.32 -0.75
N GLY A 371 -12.57 -7.55 -1.47
CA GLY A 371 -12.52 -6.10 -1.36
C GLY A 371 -13.75 -5.39 -1.92
N LYS A 372 -14.21 -4.36 -1.19
CA LYS A 372 -15.25 -3.42 -1.60
C LYS A 372 -14.68 -2.01 -1.68
N ILE A 373 -14.83 -1.38 -2.84
CA ILE A 373 -14.41 0.00 -3.08
C ILE A 373 -15.60 0.94 -2.89
N THR A 374 -15.41 2.05 -2.18
CA THR A 374 -16.43 3.07 -1.92
C THR A 374 -15.88 4.47 -2.11
N GLY A 375 -16.75 5.44 -2.43
CA GLY A 375 -16.37 6.86 -2.60
C GLY A 375 -15.67 7.20 -3.93
N SER A 376 -15.51 6.23 -4.84
CA SER A 376 -14.71 6.35 -6.06
C SER A 376 -15.38 7.03 -7.26
N ASP A 377 -16.63 7.48 -7.14
CA ASP A 377 -17.24 8.38 -8.13
C ASP A 377 -16.58 9.77 -8.01
N LYS A 378 -15.42 9.89 -8.66
CA LYS A 378 -14.54 11.06 -8.68
C LYS A 378 -13.95 11.25 -10.06
N ARG A 379 -13.75 12.50 -10.45
CA ARG A 379 -13.08 12.89 -11.69
C ARG A 379 -11.72 13.52 -11.37
N ILE A 380 -10.63 12.93 -11.88
CA ILE A 380 -9.27 13.33 -11.53
C ILE A 380 -8.52 13.73 -12.79
N LEU A 381 -7.84 14.87 -12.73
CA LEU A 381 -7.03 15.39 -13.84
C LEU A 381 -5.55 15.09 -13.61
N PHE A 382 -4.87 14.58 -14.63
CA PHE A 382 -3.42 14.43 -14.69
C PHE A 382 -2.83 15.47 -15.63
N LEU A 383 -1.90 16.27 -15.10
CA LEU A 383 -1.14 17.23 -15.88
C LEU A 383 0.17 16.58 -16.37
N CYS A 384 0.17 16.16 -17.63
CA CYS A 384 1.24 15.41 -18.27
C CYS A 384 2.13 16.29 -19.15
N GLY A 385 3.29 15.75 -19.50
CA GLY A 385 4.18 16.31 -20.49
C GLY A 385 5.21 15.30 -20.99
N ASP A 386 5.98 15.70 -22.00
CA ASP A 386 7.01 14.87 -22.60
C ASP A 386 8.15 14.66 -21.60
N PHE A 387 8.63 13.41 -21.52
CA PHE A 387 9.64 12.95 -20.57
C PHE A 387 9.23 13.12 -19.10
N MET A 388 7.92 13.09 -18.81
CA MET A 388 7.47 12.76 -17.45
C MET A 388 7.95 11.35 -17.07
N GLU A 389 8.09 11.10 -15.77
CA GLU A 389 8.61 9.82 -15.28
C GLU A 389 7.59 8.70 -15.58
N ASP A 390 8.08 7.58 -16.10
CA ASP A 390 7.27 6.48 -16.66
C ASP A 390 6.33 5.83 -15.65
N TYR A 391 6.81 5.55 -14.44
CA TYR A 391 6.01 5.06 -13.34
C TYR A 391 5.14 6.14 -12.72
N GLU A 392 5.66 7.37 -12.55
CA GLU A 392 4.95 8.45 -11.84
C GLU A 392 3.71 8.95 -12.57
N VAL A 393 3.59 8.72 -13.87
CA VAL A 393 2.34 8.90 -14.60
C VAL A 393 1.44 7.66 -14.52
N THR A 394 1.95 6.48 -14.90
CA THR A 394 1.10 5.31 -15.16
C THR A 394 0.58 4.68 -13.88
N ILE A 395 1.38 4.57 -12.83
CA ILE A 395 0.99 3.87 -11.61
C ILE A 395 -0.11 4.62 -10.88
N PRO A 396 0.02 5.94 -10.56
CA PRO A 396 -1.07 6.65 -9.91
C PRO A 396 -2.34 6.68 -10.77
N LEU A 397 -2.19 6.87 -12.10
CA LEU A 397 -3.32 6.93 -13.01
C LEU A 397 -4.11 5.62 -13.04
N GLN A 398 -3.43 4.49 -13.27
CA GLN A 398 -4.10 3.19 -13.33
C GLN A 398 -4.59 2.72 -11.97
N SER A 399 -3.93 3.11 -10.87
CA SER A 399 -4.44 2.87 -9.51
C SER A 399 -5.75 3.61 -9.25
N LEU A 400 -5.88 4.87 -9.69
CA LEU A 400 -7.12 5.62 -9.53
C LEU A 400 -8.23 5.09 -10.44
N GLN A 401 -7.89 4.70 -11.68
CA GLN A 401 -8.83 4.05 -12.59
C GLN A 401 -9.32 2.71 -12.03
N ALA A 402 -8.45 1.88 -11.43
CA ALA A 402 -8.83 0.61 -10.82
C ALA A 402 -9.84 0.79 -9.68
N LEU A 403 -9.76 1.90 -8.93
CA LEU A 403 -10.75 2.23 -7.90
C LEU A 403 -12.14 2.57 -8.47
N GLY A 404 -12.26 2.91 -9.75
CA GLY A 404 -13.51 3.36 -10.36
C GLY A 404 -13.56 4.84 -10.70
N CYS A 405 -12.50 5.60 -10.40
CA CYS A 405 -12.45 7.02 -10.73
C CYS A 405 -12.39 7.21 -12.26
N HIS A 406 -13.01 8.28 -12.74
CA HIS A 406 -12.75 8.81 -14.08
C HIS A 406 -11.45 9.60 -14.04
N VAL A 407 -10.48 9.26 -14.89
CA VAL A 407 -9.16 9.91 -14.88
C VAL A 407 -8.84 10.41 -16.29
N ASP A 408 -8.67 11.73 -16.42
CA ASP A 408 -8.27 12.39 -17.66
C ASP A 408 -6.80 12.82 -17.58
N ALA A 409 -6.02 12.52 -18.63
CA ALA A 409 -4.63 12.94 -18.77
C ALA A 409 -4.48 13.91 -19.94
N VAL A 410 -3.92 15.08 -19.67
CA VAL A 410 -3.80 16.20 -20.62
C VAL A 410 -2.37 16.71 -20.68
N CYS A 411 -1.96 17.23 -21.84
CA CYS A 411 -0.69 17.94 -22.01
C CYS A 411 -0.95 19.21 -22.84
N PRO A 412 -0.40 20.37 -22.47
CA PRO A 412 -0.47 21.58 -23.29
C PRO A 412 -0.05 21.29 -24.74
N ASN A 413 -0.77 21.90 -25.69
CA ASN A 413 -0.57 21.75 -27.14
C ASN A 413 -0.78 20.32 -27.71
N LYS A 414 -1.35 19.40 -26.94
CA LYS A 414 -1.75 18.06 -27.40
C LYS A 414 -3.25 17.81 -27.21
N LYS A 415 -3.78 16.84 -27.95
CA LYS A 415 -5.19 16.41 -27.92
C LYS A 415 -5.31 14.96 -27.46
N ALA A 416 -6.53 14.55 -27.13
CA ALA A 416 -6.85 13.15 -26.85
C ALA A 416 -6.37 12.23 -27.99
N GLY A 417 -5.72 11.13 -27.65
CA GLY A 417 -5.14 10.17 -28.59
C GLY A 417 -3.70 10.47 -29.03
N ASP A 418 -3.19 11.69 -28.81
CA ASP A 418 -1.76 11.95 -28.93
C ASP A 418 -1.01 11.24 -27.78
N PHE A 419 0.33 11.12 -27.88
CA PHE A 419 1.15 10.54 -26.83
C PHE A 419 2.24 11.49 -26.34
N CYS A 420 2.70 11.24 -25.11
CA CYS A 420 3.93 11.79 -24.53
C CYS A 420 4.95 10.65 -24.36
N PRO A 421 6.18 10.77 -24.87
CA PRO A 421 7.26 9.88 -24.46
C PRO A 421 7.52 10.05 -22.96
N THR A 422 7.94 9.00 -22.27
CA THR A 422 8.29 9.05 -20.84
C THR A 422 9.78 8.76 -20.61
N ALA A 423 10.24 9.06 -19.40
CA ALA A 423 11.59 8.80 -18.93
C ALA A 423 11.57 7.78 -17.78
N VAL A 424 12.41 6.76 -17.88
CA VAL A 424 12.71 5.79 -16.81
C VAL A 424 13.86 6.38 -15.99
N HIS A 425 13.61 6.72 -14.73
CA HIS A 425 14.62 7.25 -13.80
C HIS A 425 15.00 6.20 -12.76
N ASP A 426 16.24 5.69 -12.85
CA ASP A 426 16.71 4.62 -11.98
C ASP A 426 18.16 4.84 -11.49
N PHE A 427 18.45 4.41 -10.28
CA PHE A 427 19.76 4.52 -9.65
C PHE A 427 20.61 3.28 -9.94
N GLU A 428 21.64 3.44 -10.78
CA GLU A 428 22.49 2.33 -11.27
C GLU A 428 23.92 2.37 -10.70
N GLY A 429 24.16 3.18 -9.66
CA GLY A 429 25.43 3.28 -8.93
C GLY A 429 26.14 4.64 -9.01
N ASP A 430 25.65 5.55 -9.85
CA ASP A 430 26.18 6.91 -9.99
C ASP A 430 25.64 7.88 -8.91
N GLN A 431 26.15 9.12 -8.90
CA GLN A 431 25.74 10.16 -7.94
C GLN A 431 24.28 10.62 -8.10
N THR A 432 23.70 10.43 -9.28
CA THR A 432 22.30 10.73 -9.60
C THR A 432 21.73 9.63 -10.47
N TYR A 433 20.42 9.61 -10.64
CA TYR A 433 19.73 8.64 -11.48
C TYR A 433 20.20 8.70 -12.95
N SER A 434 20.15 7.54 -13.60
CA SER A 434 20.21 7.39 -15.05
C SER A 434 18.85 7.73 -15.68
N GLU A 435 18.84 8.11 -16.96
CA GLU A 435 17.61 8.32 -17.74
C GLU A 435 17.59 7.38 -18.96
N LYS A 436 16.50 6.63 -19.12
CA LYS A 436 16.26 5.75 -20.27
C LYS A 436 14.87 6.03 -20.87
N PRO A 437 14.61 5.76 -22.16
CA PRO A 437 13.27 5.91 -22.72
C PRO A 437 12.31 4.87 -22.13
N GLY A 438 11.16 5.32 -21.61
CA GLY A 438 10.07 4.47 -21.14
C GLY A 438 9.01 4.21 -22.22
N HIS A 439 7.77 4.00 -21.79
CA HIS A 439 6.61 3.81 -22.65
C HIS A 439 6.13 5.11 -23.30
N ASN A 440 5.46 5.03 -24.45
CA ASN A 440 4.66 6.17 -24.92
C ASN A 440 3.31 6.19 -24.18
N PHE A 441 3.09 7.24 -23.40
CA PHE A 441 1.86 7.45 -22.64
C PHE A 441 0.80 8.16 -23.49
N ILE A 442 -0.37 7.53 -23.68
CA ILE A 442 -1.46 8.07 -24.50
C ILE A 442 -2.34 9.00 -23.67
N LEU A 443 -2.52 10.24 -24.15
CA LEU A 443 -3.39 11.24 -23.52
C LEU A 443 -4.86 10.89 -23.76
N THR A 444 -5.68 11.04 -22.72
CA THR A 444 -7.10 10.66 -22.77
C THR A 444 -8.03 11.84 -23.02
N ALA A 445 -7.56 13.07 -22.78
CA ALA A 445 -8.33 14.29 -22.99
C ALA A 445 -7.49 15.38 -23.68
N SER A 446 -8.18 16.36 -24.28
CA SER A 446 -7.53 17.53 -24.88
C SER A 446 -7.34 18.63 -23.84
N TYR A 447 -6.15 19.24 -23.81
CA TYR A 447 -5.87 20.35 -22.88
C TYR A 447 -6.66 21.61 -23.25
N LYS A 448 -6.80 21.89 -24.55
CA LYS A 448 -7.59 23.03 -25.02
C LYS A 448 -9.07 22.82 -24.71
N GLY A 449 -9.68 23.79 -24.03
CA GLY A 449 -11.11 23.75 -23.67
C GLY A 449 -11.40 22.92 -22.42
N LEU A 450 -10.37 22.56 -21.65
CA LEU A 450 -10.52 21.88 -20.38
C LEU A 450 -11.30 22.75 -19.37
N ASP A 451 -12.31 22.16 -18.74
CA ASP A 451 -13.04 22.76 -17.61
C ASP A 451 -12.53 22.16 -16.29
N ALA A 452 -11.65 22.91 -15.62
CA ALA A 452 -11.05 22.51 -14.35
C ALA A 452 -12.06 22.41 -13.20
N SER A 453 -13.20 23.11 -13.31
CA SER A 453 -14.26 23.05 -12.29
C SER A 453 -14.89 21.65 -12.19
N SER A 454 -14.89 20.89 -13.29
CA SER A 454 -15.47 19.55 -13.39
C SER A 454 -14.66 18.42 -12.75
N TYR A 455 -13.43 18.70 -12.29
CA TYR A 455 -12.54 17.72 -11.66
C TYR A 455 -12.51 17.88 -10.15
N ASP A 456 -12.49 16.78 -9.41
CA ASP A 456 -12.38 16.77 -7.96
C ASP A 456 -10.92 16.95 -7.49
N ALA A 457 -9.94 16.50 -8.28
CA ALA A 457 -8.53 16.57 -7.92
C ALA A 457 -7.60 16.74 -9.12
N LEU A 458 -6.39 17.21 -8.83
CA LEU A 458 -5.27 17.35 -9.77
C LEU A 458 -4.10 16.46 -9.33
N VAL A 459 -3.50 15.74 -10.27
CA VAL A 459 -2.26 14.98 -10.09
C VAL A 459 -1.19 15.51 -11.03
N ILE A 460 0.02 15.71 -10.51
CA ILE A 460 1.19 16.21 -11.24
C ILE A 460 2.33 15.19 -11.09
N PRO A 461 2.53 14.32 -12.09
CA PRO A 461 3.70 13.44 -12.18
C PRO A 461 5.01 14.23 -12.21
N GLY A 462 6.10 13.59 -11.80
CA GLY A 462 7.44 14.16 -11.91
C GLY A 462 8.13 13.81 -13.22
N GLY A 463 9.42 13.49 -13.14
CA GLY A 463 10.31 13.38 -14.30
C GLY A 463 10.80 14.73 -14.80
N ARG A 464 11.05 14.85 -16.10
CA ARG A 464 11.56 16.09 -16.69
C ARG A 464 10.46 17.05 -17.13
N SER A 465 9.24 16.57 -17.37
CA SER A 465 8.17 17.45 -17.84
C SER A 465 7.84 18.65 -16.94
N PRO A 466 7.90 18.55 -15.60
CA PRO A 466 7.56 19.67 -14.73
C PRO A 466 8.43 20.91 -14.96
N GLU A 467 9.71 20.74 -15.34
CA GLU A 467 10.66 21.85 -15.49
C GLU A 467 10.22 22.84 -16.57
N TYR A 468 9.70 22.32 -17.69
CA TYR A 468 9.24 23.16 -18.80
C TYR A 468 7.77 23.54 -18.66
N LEU A 469 6.94 22.67 -18.07
CA LEU A 469 5.52 22.98 -17.82
C LEU A 469 5.36 24.12 -16.80
N ALA A 470 6.31 24.27 -15.88
CA ALA A 470 6.36 25.38 -14.93
C ALA A 470 6.51 26.77 -15.59
N LEU A 471 6.86 26.82 -16.88
CA LEU A 471 6.98 28.06 -17.65
C LEU A 471 5.68 28.44 -18.37
N ASP A 472 4.75 27.50 -18.54
CA ASP A 472 3.49 27.70 -19.26
C ASP A 472 2.46 28.41 -18.36
N GLN A 473 2.06 29.63 -18.75
CA GLN A 473 1.13 30.43 -17.96
C GLN A 473 -0.26 29.81 -17.83
N THR A 474 -0.70 29.01 -18.79
CA THR A 474 -2.00 28.31 -18.71
C THR A 474 -1.96 27.20 -17.67
N VAL A 475 -0.81 26.50 -17.56
CA VAL A 475 -0.56 25.49 -16.52
C VAL A 475 -0.53 26.14 -15.14
N ILE A 476 0.16 27.27 -15.02
CA ILE A 476 0.21 28.04 -13.76
C ILE A 476 -1.19 28.49 -13.34
N ALA A 477 -2.03 28.95 -14.27
CA ALA A 477 -3.42 29.32 -13.98
C ALA A 477 -4.24 28.12 -13.50
N LEU A 478 -4.13 26.97 -14.19
CA LEU A 478 -4.80 25.73 -13.82
C LEU A 478 -4.46 25.30 -12.40
N VAL A 479 -3.17 25.24 -12.05
CA VAL A 479 -2.71 24.84 -10.72
C VAL A 479 -3.22 25.80 -9.63
N LYS A 480 -3.21 27.11 -9.90
CA LYS A 480 -3.75 28.10 -8.98
C LYS A 480 -5.25 27.88 -8.73
N GLU A 481 -6.03 27.54 -9.76
CA GLU A 481 -7.47 27.31 -9.63
C GLU A 481 -7.78 26.14 -8.67
N PHE A 482 -7.10 25.00 -8.82
CA PHE A 482 -7.29 23.85 -7.92
C PHE A 482 -6.91 24.19 -6.47
N MET A 483 -5.78 24.88 -6.28
CA MET A 483 -5.30 25.26 -4.94
C MET A 483 -6.20 26.28 -4.26
N GLN A 484 -6.69 27.30 -5.00
CA GLN A 484 -7.63 28.30 -4.48
C GLN A 484 -8.99 27.68 -4.13
N SER A 485 -9.42 26.69 -4.90
CA SER A 485 -10.64 25.92 -4.64
C SER A 485 -10.51 24.91 -3.50
N LYS A 486 -9.30 24.78 -2.90
CA LYS A 486 -8.96 23.78 -1.88
C LYS A 486 -9.27 22.34 -2.31
N LYS A 487 -9.28 22.07 -3.62
CA LYS A 487 -9.40 20.71 -4.16
C LYS A 487 -8.11 19.94 -3.88
N PRO A 488 -8.16 18.61 -3.67
CA PRO A 488 -6.96 17.82 -3.52
C PRO A 488 -6.00 17.99 -4.71
N VAL A 489 -4.75 18.31 -4.42
CA VAL A 489 -3.65 18.37 -5.39
C VAL A 489 -2.57 17.41 -4.92
N ALA A 490 -2.21 16.46 -5.76
CA ALA A 490 -1.16 15.49 -5.48
C ALA A 490 0.01 15.69 -6.46
N SER A 491 1.22 15.92 -5.94
CA SER A 491 2.41 16.15 -6.77
C SER A 491 3.58 15.32 -6.28
N ILE A 492 4.38 14.78 -7.20
CA ILE A 492 5.47 13.87 -6.86
C ILE A 492 6.78 14.24 -7.58
N CYS A 493 7.89 13.98 -6.91
CA CYS A 493 9.24 14.10 -7.46
C CYS A 493 9.59 15.52 -7.92
N HIS A 494 9.56 15.79 -9.23
CA HIS A 494 9.82 17.10 -9.81
C HIS A 494 8.53 17.91 -10.04
N GLY A 495 7.34 17.32 -9.89
CA GLY A 495 6.06 18.00 -10.09
C GLY A 495 5.90 19.28 -9.27
N GLN A 496 6.52 19.31 -8.09
CA GLN A 496 6.52 20.46 -7.17
C GLN A 496 7.20 21.70 -7.77
N GLN A 497 8.01 21.58 -8.82
CA GLN A 497 8.54 22.73 -9.56
C GLN A 497 7.42 23.60 -10.13
N ILE A 498 6.35 22.98 -10.64
CA ILE A 498 5.17 23.71 -11.14
C ILE A 498 4.47 24.42 -9.98
N LEU A 499 4.31 23.75 -8.83
CA LEU A 499 3.70 24.34 -7.64
C LEU A 499 4.50 25.55 -7.12
N ALA A 500 5.84 25.43 -7.11
CA ALA A 500 6.73 26.51 -6.73
C ALA A 500 6.59 27.71 -7.68
N ALA A 501 6.61 27.48 -9.00
CA ALA A 501 6.43 28.51 -10.01
C ALA A 501 5.03 29.17 -9.94
N ALA A 502 4.01 28.42 -9.56
CA ALA A 502 2.66 28.95 -9.35
C ALA A 502 2.54 29.79 -8.06
N GLY A 503 3.55 29.78 -7.18
CA GLY A 503 3.53 30.50 -5.90
C GLY A 503 2.57 29.90 -4.87
N VAL A 504 2.05 28.69 -5.12
CA VAL A 504 1.06 28.04 -4.25
C VAL A 504 1.70 27.30 -3.06
N LEU A 505 3.04 27.22 -3.01
CA LEU A 505 3.80 26.64 -1.91
C LEU A 505 4.03 27.59 -0.73
N LYS A 506 3.77 28.90 -0.89
CA LYS A 506 4.07 29.88 0.16
C LYS A 506 3.31 29.57 1.45
N GLY A 507 4.03 29.31 2.54
CA GLY A 507 3.46 28.97 3.85
C GLY A 507 2.99 27.52 4.00
N ARG A 508 3.17 26.67 2.98
CA ARG A 508 2.80 25.25 2.99
C ARG A 508 3.93 24.38 3.55
N LYS A 509 3.62 23.13 3.87
CA LYS A 509 4.60 22.09 4.20
C LYS A 509 4.58 21.02 3.12
N CYS A 510 5.72 20.69 2.52
CA CYS A 510 5.75 19.63 1.54
C CYS A 510 7.14 19.00 1.39
N THR A 511 7.14 17.79 0.82
CA THR A 511 8.35 17.14 0.31
C THR A 511 8.38 17.19 -1.23
N ALA A 512 9.48 16.78 -1.82
CA ALA A 512 9.68 16.60 -3.26
C ALA A 512 10.89 15.67 -3.48
N TYR A 513 11.32 15.48 -4.73
CA TYR A 513 12.62 14.87 -4.98
C TYR A 513 13.72 15.67 -4.25
N PRO A 514 14.75 15.04 -3.63
CA PRO A 514 15.71 15.76 -2.78
C PRO A 514 16.36 16.99 -3.44
N ALA A 515 16.69 16.94 -4.74
CA ALA A 515 17.26 18.09 -5.45
C ALA A 515 16.26 19.25 -5.66
N VAL A 516 14.96 18.96 -5.60
CA VAL A 516 13.86 19.93 -5.74
C VAL A 516 13.58 20.67 -4.42
N LYS A 517 14.23 20.28 -3.31
CA LYS A 517 14.24 21.05 -2.04
C LYS A 517 14.54 22.52 -2.25
N LEU A 518 15.45 22.84 -3.17
CA LEU A 518 15.77 24.23 -3.55
C LEU A 518 14.52 24.99 -4.01
N HIS A 519 13.72 24.39 -4.91
CA HIS A 519 12.50 25.01 -5.44
C HIS A 519 11.43 25.15 -4.36
N VAL A 520 11.28 24.14 -3.49
CA VAL A 520 10.32 24.18 -2.39
C VAL A 520 10.63 25.33 -1.43
N VAL A 521 11.89 25.46 -1.01
CA VAL A 521 12.32 26.52 -0.08
C VAL A 521 12.21 27.91 -0.73
N LEU A 522 12.67 28.07 -1.98
CA LEU A 522 12.53 29.34 -2.71
C LEU A 522 11.05 29.70 -2.98
N GLY A 523 10.19 28.70 -3.16
CA GLY A 523 8.74 28.83 -3.26
C GLY A 523 8.05 29.21 -1.94
N GLY A 524 8.79 29.29 -0.84
CA GLY A 524 8.30 29.71 0.47
C GLY A 524 7.61 28.63 1.29
N ALA A 525 7.78 27.35 0.95
CA ALA A 525 7.30 26.22 1.73
C ALA A 525 8.33 25.76 2.78
N THR A 526 7.83 25.16 3.85
CA THR A 526 8.65 24.38 4.80
C THR A 526 8.92 23.00 4.21
N TRP A 527 10.20 22.66 4.08
CA TRP A 527 10.63 21.36 3.59
C TRP A 527 10.37 20.25 4.61
N LEU A 528 9.78 19.14 4.14
CA LEU A 528 9.66 17.89 4.87
C LEU A 528 10.64 16.87 4.27
N GLU A 529 11.55 16.36 5.09
CA GLU A 529 12.61 15.45 4.64
C GLU A 529 12.00 14.10 4.20
N PRO A 530 12.24 13.64 2.95
CA PRO A 530 11.69 12.39 2.43
C PRO A 530 12.53 11.19 2.89
N ASP A 531 12.53 10.95 4.20
CA ASP A 531 13.24 9.83 4.82
C ASP A 531 12.27 8.92 5.60
N PRO A 532 12.01 7.68 5.13
CA PRO A 532 12.53 7.06 3.90
C PRO A 532 11.91 7.65 2.61
N ILE A 533 12.53 7.37 1.45
CA ILE A 533 12.17 7.96 0.14
C ILE A 533 10.75 7.61 -0.33
N ASP A 534 10.17 6.52 0.16
CA ASP A 534 8.80 6.09 -0.11
C ASP A 534 7.75 6.81 0.75
N ARG A 535 8.17 7.70 1.67
CA ARG A 535 7.27 8.48 2.50
C ARG A 535 6.64 9.64 1.71
N CYS A 536 5.34 9.82 1.90
CA CYS A 536 4.59 10.97 1.39
C CYS A 536 3.98 11.78 2.54
N TYR A 537 3.63 13.04 2.27
CA TYR A 537 3.04 13.94 3.26
C TYR A 537 1.79 14.63 2.73
N THR A 538 0.82 14.86 3.61
CA THR A 538 -0.35 15.69 3.34
C THR A 538 -0.32 16.92 4.24
N ASP A 539 -0.40 18.09 3.61
CA ASP A 539 -0.61 19.38 4.27
C ASP A 539 -1.91 19.95 3.72
N GLU A 540 -2.98 19.99 4.52
CA GLU A 540 -4.34 20.35 4.07
C GLU A 540 -4.78 19.60 2.79
N ASN A 541 -4.95 20.30 1.67
CA ASN A 541 -5.36 19.74 0.38
C ASN A 541 -4.18 19.28 -0.50
N LEU A 542 -2.93 19.39 -0.04
CA LEU A 542 -1.74 19.12 -0.84
C LEU A 542 -1.07 17.81 -0.38
N VAL A 543 -1.06 16.81 -1.26
CA VAL A 543 -0.29 15.57 -1.08
C VAL A 543 1.02 15.70 -1.85
N THR A 544 2.14 15.38 -1.20
CA THR A 544 3.46 15.37 -1.84
C THR A 544 4.24 14.09 -1.61
N GLY A 545 4.82 13.57 -2.69
CA GLY A 545 5.76 12.45 -2.67
C GLY A 545 7.13 12.84 -3.26
N ALA A 546 8.16 12.05 -2.95
CA ALA A 546 9.53 12.37 -3.34
C ALA A 546 10.05 11.64 -4.58
N ALA A 547 9.61 10.41 -4.82
CA ALA A 547 9.96 9.60 -6.00
C ALA A 547 8.98 8.43 -6.14
N TRP A 548 9.06 7.71 -7.26
CA TRP A 548 8.21 6.54 -7.55
C TRP A 548 8.11 5.45 -6.48
N PRO A 549 9.08 5.20 -5.55
CA PRO A 549 8.87 4.25 -4.46
C PRO A 549 7.69 4.63 -3.55
N GLY A 550 7.34 5.93 -3.48
CA GLY A 550 6.29 6.45 -2.62
C GLY A 550 4.87 6.34 -3.16
N HIS A 551 4.64 5.78 -4.36
CA HIS A 551 3.30 5.64 -4.93
C HIS A 551 2.26 5.02 -3.99
N PRO A 552 2.57 3.98 -3.19
CA PRO A 552 1.61 3.43 -2.24
C PRO A 552 1.06 4.49 -1.27
N GLN A 553 1.95 5.27 -0.65
CA GLN A 553 1.56 6.35 0.25
C GLN A 553 0.91 7.52 -0.50
N PHE A 554 1.46 7.89 -1.66
CA PHE A 554 0.95 8.97 -2.51
C PHE A 554 -0.52 8.75 -2.90
N VAL A 555 -0.83 7.57 -3.43
CA VAL A 555 -2.19 7.20 -3.85
C VAL A 555 -3.10 7.06 -2.62
N SER A 556 -2.64 6.40 -1.55
CA SER A 556 -3.47 6.22 -0.33
C SER A 556 -3.83 7.55 0.35
N GLN A 557 -2.93 8.53 0.37
CA GLN A 557 -3.20 9.85 0.94
C GLN A 557 -4.16 10.66 0.05
N LEU A 558 -4.02 10.57 -1.27
CA LEU A 558 -4.98 11.18 -2.20
C LEU A 558 -6.37 10.52 -2.08
N MET A 559 -6.43 9.19 -1.92
CA MET A 559 -7.68 8.48 -1.64
C MET A 559 -8.34 9.00 -0.37
N ALA A 560 -7.57 9.22 0.70
CA ALA A 560 -8.08 9.76 1.96
C ALA A 560 -8.70 11.15 1.78
N LEU A 561 -8.05 12.06 1.04
CA LEU A 561 -8.59 13.39 0.74
C LEU A 561 -9.84 13.34 -0.14
N LEU A 562 -9.95 12.34 -1.02
CA LEU A 562 -11.11 12.13 -1.89
C LEU A 562 -12.24 11.32 -1.24
N GLY A 563 -12.04 10.82 -0.01
CA GLY A 563 -12.99 9.96 0.68
C GLY A 563 -13.15 8.58 0.04
N ILE A 564 -12.15 8.11 -0.71
CA ILE A 564 -12.13 6.78 -1.34
C ILE A 564 -11.60 5.76 -0.33
N ARG A 565 -12.27 4.61 -0.23
CA ARG A 565 -11.86 3.52 0.68
C ARG A 565 -11.96 2.16 0.01
N VAL A 566 -11.04 1.27 0.37
CA VAL A 566 -11.10 -0.16 0.07
C VAL A 566 -11.20 -0.90 1.40
N SER A 567 -12.23 -1.72 1.58
CA SER A 567 -12.48 -2.53 2.79
C SER A 567 -12.55 -4.01 2.43
N PHE A 568 -12.10 -4.89 3.31
CA PHE A 568 -12.08 -6.35 3.13
C PHE A 568 -12.96 -7.07 4.14
#